data_AF-A0A9K3IYX1-F1
#
_entry.id   AF-A0A9K3IYX1-F1
#
_cell.length_a   1.000
_cell.length_b   1.000
_cell.length_c   1.000
_cell.angle_alpha   90.00
_cell.angle_beta   90.00
_cell.angle_gamma   90.00
#
_symmetry.space_group_name_H-M   'P 1'
#
loop_
_entity.id
_entity.type
_entity.pdbx_description
1 polymer ?
#
loop_
_entity_poly.entity_id
_entity_poly.type
_entity_poly.pdbx_seq_one_letter_code
_entity_poly.pdbx_strand_id
1 'polypeptide(L)' 'MGFGAILDININHISTRLAYWLARNFDEKFDKLNVGKHQIKITSDTVYEVFGIPKGPKKVEIIADKRKVKKQEKI' A
#
# COMPACT_ATOMS: atom_id res chain seq x y z
N MET A 1 4.65 -13.89 -2.87
CA MET A 1 3.19 -13.66 -2.70
C MET A 1 2.79 -12.53 -3.62
N GLY A 2 1.61 -12.55 -4.24
CA GLY A 2 1.18 -11.51 -5.19
C GLY A 2 0.14 -10.55 -4.62
N PHE A 3 -0.09 -9.42 -5.29
CA PHE A 3 -1.04 -8.36 -4.90
C PHE A 3 -2.47 -8.86 -4.60
N GLY A 4 -2.90 -9.96 -5.24
CA GLY A 4 -4.21 -10.57 -4.99
C GLY A 4 -4.45 -10.96 -3.52
N ALA A 5 -3.46 -11.54 -2.85
CA ALA A 5 -3.58 -11.95 -1.44
C ALA A 5 -3.72 -10.75 -0.47
N ILE A 6 -3.33 -9.55 -0.91
CA ILE A 6 -3.44 -8.31 -0.15
C ILE A 6 -4.83 -7.70 -0.31
N LEU A 7 -5.44 -7.84 -1.49
CA LEU A 7 -6.83 -7.45 -1.72
C LEU A 7 -7.80 -8.31 -0.91
N ASP A 8 -7.42 -9.55 -0.60
CA ASP A 8 -8.17 -10.44 0.30
C ASP A 8 -8.00 -10.08 1.78
N ILE A 9 -7.06 -9.19 2.12
CA ILE A 9 -6.96 -8.65 3.47
C ILE A 9 -8.17 -7.72 3.65
N ASN A 10 -9.16 -8.21 4.40
CA ASN A 10 -10.42 -7.53 4.68
C ASN A 10 -10.24 -6.33 5.64
N ILE A 11 -9.46 -5.33 5.24
CA ILE A 11 -9.32 -4.04 5.92
C ILE A 11 -10.37 -3.09 5.32
N ASN A 12 -11.58 -3.13 5.89
CA ASN A 12 -12.65 -2.22 5.49
C ASN A 12 -12.46 -0.79 6.03
N HIS A 13 -11.61 -0.62 7.04
CA HIS A 13 -11.35 0.66 7.66
C HIS A 13 -9.98 0.66 8.35
N ILE A 14 -9.12 1.62 8.01
CA ILE A 14 -7.90 1.91 8.77
C ILE A 14 -8.23 3.05 9.73
N SER A 15 -8.07 2.84 11.03
CA SER A 15 -8.29 3.94 11.97
C SER A 15 -7.28 5.06 11.71
N THR A 16 -7.74 6.31 11.69
CA THR A 16 -6.86 7.48 11.52
C THR A 16 -5.74 7.50 12.57
N ARG A 17 -6.03 7.01 13.79
CA ARG A 17 -5.05 6.86 14.86
C ARG A 17 -3.93 5.90 14.49
N LEU A 18 -4.24 4.78 13.83
CA LEU A 18 -3.24 3.84 13.36
C LEU A 18 -2.38 4.45 12.25
N ALA A 19 -3.00 5.10 11.25
CA ALA A 19 -2.27 5.78 10.19
C ALA A 19 -1.31 6.85 10.74
N TYR A 20 -1.81 7.68 11.66
CA TYR A 20 -0.99 8.69 12.35
C TYR A 20 0.16 8.05 13.14
N TRP A 21 -0.12 6.96 13.86
CA TRP A 21 0.90 6.26 14.62
C TRP A 21 1.99 5.68 13.71
N LEU A 22 1.62 5.06 12.58
CA LEU A 22 2.57 4.54 11.61
C LEU A 22 3.48 5.64 11.07
N ALA A 23 2.91 6.76 10.63
CA ALA A 23 3.66 7.90 10.11
C ALA A 23 4.63 8.49 11.15
N ARG A 24 4.21 8.57 12.41
CA ARG A 24 5.03 9.12 13.50
C ARG A 24 6.20 8.21 13.89
N ASN A 25 6.05 6.90 13.75
CA ASN A 25 7.04 5.92 14.23
C ASN A 25 7.93 5.35 13.11
N PHE A 26 7.67 5.71 11.85
CA PHE A 26 8.51 5.34 10.73
C PHE A 26 9.70 6.29 10.61
N ASP A 27 10.90 5.71 10.56
CA ASP A 27 12.16 6.38 10.32
C ASP A 27 12.54 6.24 8.85
N GLU A 28 12.28 7.30 8.09
CA GLU A 28 12.54 7.38 6.65
C GLU A 28 14.03 7.23 6.31
N LYS A 29 14.92 7.70 7.19
CA LYS A 29 16.37 7.65 6.92
C LYS A 29 16.90 6.23 6.91
N PHE A 30 16.29 5.34 7.68
CA PHE A 30 16.76 3.97 7.87
C PHE A 30 15.78 2.91 7.39
N ASP A 31 14.65 3.30 6.80
CA ASP A 31 13.56 2.41 6.37
C ASP A 31 13.07 1.50 7.50
N LYS A 32 12.80 2.07 8.68
CA LYS A 32 12.44 1.31 9.89
C LYS A 32 11.19 1.84 10.57
N LEU A 33 10.23 0.97 10.81
CA LEU A 33 9.12 1.24 11.72
C LEU A 33 9.50 0.83 13.15
N ASN A 34 9.45 1.79 14.07
CA ASN A 34 9.72 1.56 15.49
C ASN A 34 8.44 1.10 16.21
N VAL A 35 8.48 -0.08 16.83
CA VAL A 35 7.34 -0.70 17.53
C VAL A 35 7.75 -0.98 18.97
N GLY A 36 8.08 0.09 19.70
CA GLY A 36 8.58 0.02 21.07
C GLY A 36 10.01 -0.53 21.13
N LYS A 37 10.18 -1.76 21.65
CA LYS A 37 11.49 -2.42 21.77
C LYS A 37 11.94 -3.13 20.49
N HIS A 38 11.08 -3.18 19.47
CA HIS A 38 11.34 -3.86 18.21
C HIS A 38 11.37 -2.88 17.04
N GLN A 39 12.09 -3.24 15.99
CA GLN A 39 12.15 -2.50 14.74
C GLN A 39 11.74 -3.42 13.59
N ILE A 40 10.84 -2.94 12.74
CA ILE A 40 10.45 -3.62 11.51
C ILE A 40 11.09 -2.87 10.35
N LYS A 41 11.87 -3.56 9.52
CA LYS A 41 12.47 -2.95 8.33
C LYS A 41 11.42 -2.92 7.21
N ILE A 42 11.10 -1.74 6.70
CA ILE A 42 10.14 -1.52 5.61
C ILE A 42 10.87 -0.73 4.52
N THR A 43 11.57 -1.44 3.64
CA THR A 43 12.27 -0.84 2.49
C THR A 43 11.35 -0.77 1.27
N SER A 44 11.71 0.10 0.33
CA SER A 44 11.11 0.11 -1.02
C SER A 44 11.18 -1.28 -1.70
N ASP A 45 12.22 -2.06 -1.39
CA ASP A 45 12.34 -3.45 -1.87
C ASP A 45 11.24 -4.34 -1.33
N THR A 46 11.05 -4.36 -0.01
CA THR A 46 9.96 -5.13 0.61
C THR A 46 8.60 -4.65 0.16
N VAL A 47 8.40 -3.34 -0.07
CA VAL A 47 7.12 -2.82 -0.56
C VAL A 47 6.83 -3.32 -1.98
N TYR A 48 7.82 -3.29 -2.87
CA TYR A 48 7.64 -3.84 -4.22
C TYR A 48 7.44 -5.36 -4.23
N GLU A 49 8.20 -6.10 -3.43
CA GLU A 49 8.10 -7.56 -3.40
C GLU A 49 6.76 -8.04 -2.83
N VAL A 50 6.22 -7.32 -1.84
CA VAL A 50 4.95 -7.66 -1.20
C VAL A 50 3.77 -7.09 -1.99
N PHE A 51 3.81 -5.81 -2.34
CA PHE A 51 2.67 -5.10 -2.94
C PHE A 51 2.74 -4.97 -4.46
N GLY A 52 3.86 -5.32 -5.11
CA GLY A 52 4.03 -5.11 -6.56
C GLY A 52 4.04 -3.63 -6.97
N ILE A 53 4.12 -2.70 -6.01
CA ILE A 53 4.12 -1.26 -6.28
C ILE A 53 5.48 -0.89 -6.91
N PRO A 54 5.51 -0.29 -8.11
CA PRO A 54 6.75 0.00 -8.80
C PRO A 54 7.71 0.86 -7.96
N LYS A 55 9.00 0.50 -7.99
CA LYS A 55 10.06 1.32 -7.41
C LYS A 55 10.44 2.44 -8.38
N GLY A 56 10.61 3.66 -7.85
CA GLY A 56 11.14 4.79 -8.60
C GLY A 56 10.15 5.40 -9.61
N PRO A 57 10.62 6.19 -10.60
CA PRO A 57 9.78 7.03 -11.47
C PRO A 57 8.98 6.25 -12.53
N LYS A 58 8.76 4.94 -12.31
CA LYS A 58 7.93 4.13 -13.19
C LYS A 58 6.47 4.58 -13.04
N LYS A 59 5.96 5.29 -14.05
CA LYS A 59 4.55 5.66 -14.13
C LYS A 59 3.70 4.39 -14.10
N VAL A 60 2.85 4.28 -13.09
CA VAL A 60 1.78 3.29 -13.08
C VAL A 60 0.76 3.76 -14.11
N GLU A 61 0.59 3.00 -15.20
CA GLU A 61 -0.51 3.24 -16.12
C GLU A 61 -1.81 2.88 -15.40
N ILE A 62 -2.65 3.89 -15.12
CA ILE A 62 -3.99 3.66 -14.60
C ILE A 62 -4.81 3.05 -15.73
N ILE A 63 -4.89 1.72 -15.77
CA ILE A 63 -5.83 1.03 -16.64
C ILE A 63 -7.21 1.24 -16.02
N ALA A 64 -8.01 2.13 -16.61
CA ALA A 64 -9.38 2.35 -16.16
C ALA A 64 -10.11 1.01 -16.06
N ASP A 65 -10.68 0.74 -14.88
CA ASP A 65 -11.45 -0.48 -14.64
C ASP A 65 -12.64 -0.53 -15.61
N LYS A 66 -12.57 -1.44 -16.59
CA LYS A 66 -13.61 -1.65 -17.63
C LYS A 66 -14.98 -1.94 -17.02
N ARG A 67 -15.06 -2.32 -15.74
CA ARG A 67 -16.33 -2.55 -15.03
C ARG A 67 -17.10 -1.27 -14.71
N LYS A 68 -16.43 -0.11 -14.61
CA LYS A 68 -17.11 1.19 -14.38
C LYS A 68 -17.68 1.82 -15.64
N VAL A 69 -17.13 1.52 -16.81
CA VAL A 69 -17.56 2.10 -18.10
C VAL A 69 -18.97 1.62 -18.48
N LYS A 70 -19.28 0.33 -18.26
CA LYS A 70 -20.60 -0.24 -18.60
C LYS A 70 -21.79 0.33 -17.83
N LYS A 71 -21.58 1.04 -16.73
CA LYS A 71 -22.69 1.58 -15.91
C LYS A 71 -23.18 2.95 -16.40
N GLN A 72 -22.41 3.66 -17.24
CA GLN A 72 -22.78 4.99 -17.74
C GLN A 72 -23.41 4.98 -19.14
N GLU A 73 -23.31 3.88 -19.89
CA GLU A 73 -23.91 3.76 -21.24
C GLU A 73 -25.40 3.33 -21.24
N LYS A 74 -26.05 3.29 -20.08
CA LYS A 74 -27.50 3.08 -19.94
C LYS A 74 -28.14 4.31 -19.30
N ILE A 75 -28.26 5.39 -20.08
CA ILE A 75 -29.23 6.48 -19.85
C ILE A 75 -29.85 6.80 -21.20
#